data_AF-A0A0D0C7P3-F1
#
_entry.id   AF-A0A0D0C7P3-F1
#
_cell.length_a   1.000
_cell.length_b   1.000
_cell.length_c   1.000
_cell.angle_alpha   90.00
_cell.angle_beta   90.00
_cell.angle_gamma   90.00
#
_symmetry.space_group_name_H-M   'P 1'
#
loop_
_entity.id
_entity.type
_entity.pdbx_description
1 polymer ?
#
loop_
_entity_poly.entity_id
_entity_poly.type
_entity_poly.pdbx_seq_one_letter_code
_entity_poly.pdbx_strand_id
1 'polypeptide(L)'
;MTPEEHQIIASYATAVYNNVIASTIIPATGYGMYAPGIVQNPPFRIAPVDNGLLLGITVLGIIIATHTLVVKSWTHSRILLLVCLTVSFVAMTWTIFADEAFSLIQEPLIFVEVKPEVQGGLEAQAQIADQKTLPLDYLEGWFFTVPALLSDFIVVWRACILFQQERRWKIALTLLMIMNAGVNIADCILDDIEIKVIESNFSTILDLLSIVTSLGVNLFED
;
A
#
# COMPACT_ATOMS: atom_id res chain seq x y z
N MET A 1 -4.87 -31.06 14.01
CA MET A 1 -5.70 -29.85 14.19
C MET A 1 -7.14 -30.30 14.23
N THR A 2 -7.87 -29.97 15.30
CA THR A 2 -9.25 -30.43 15.45
C THR A 2 -10.21 -29.58 14.61
N PRO A 3 -11.41 -30.07 14.25
CA PRO A 3 -12.41 -29.29 13.51
C PRO A 3 -12.77 -27.97 14.22
N GLU A 4 -12.80 -27.99 15.55
CA GLU A 4 -13.05 -26.81 16.39
C GLU A 4 -11.95 -25.75 16.24
N GLU A 5 -10.68 -26.18 16.17
CA GLU A 5 -9.56 -25.27 15.94
C GLU A 5 -9.62 -24.63 14.55
N HIS A 6 -10.08 -25.37 13.54
CA HIS A 6 -10.29 -24.82 12.20
C HIS A 6 -11.38 -23.74 12.21
N GLN A 7 -12.46 -23.97 12.94
CA GLN A 7 -13.58 -23.02 13.02
C GLN A 7 -13.20 -21.73 13.74
N ILE A 8 -12.41 -21.84 14.82
CA ILE A 8 -11.90 -20.68 15.57
C ILE A 8 -10.92 -19.86 14.72
N ILE A 9 -9.99 -20.53 14.00
CA ILE A 9 -9.07 -19.81 13.12
C ILE A 9 -9.84 -19.14 11.98
N ALA A 10 -10.80 -19.84 11.37
CA ALA A 10 -11.62 -19.25 10.32
C ALA A 10 -12.41 -18.03 10.81
N SER A 11 -13.00 -18.05 12.00
CA SER A 11 -13.76 -16.90 12.51
C SER A 11 -12.89 -15.69 12.81
N TYR A 12 -11.75 -15.90 13.47
CA TYR A 12 -10.79 -14.83 13.78
C TYR A 12 -10.26 -14.19 12.52
N ALA A 13 -9.92 -15.05 11.57
CA ALA A 13 -9.43 -14.62 10.31
C ALA A 13 -10.55 -13.81 9.61
N THR A 14 -11.80 -14.28 9.53
CA THR A 14 -12.91 -13.51 8.93
C THR A 14 -13.11 -12.15 9.60
N ALA A 15 -12.98 -12.05 10.92
CA ALA A 15 -13.06 -10.78 11.63
C ALA A 15 -11.92 -9.82 11.25
N VAL A 16 -10.68 -10.31 11.19
CA VAL A 16 -9.52 -9.52 10.75
C VAL A 16 -9.68 -9.09 9.29
N TYR A 17 -10.15 -9.98 8.42
CA TYR A 17 -10.39 -9.69 7.00
C TYR A 17 -11.46 -8.63 6.82
N ASN A 18 -12.60 -8.76 7.50
CA ASN A 18 -13.67 -7.78 7.42
C ASN A 18 -13.24 -6.43 7.97
N ASN A 19 -12.47 -6.40 9.08
CA ASN A 19 -11.93 -5.15 9.58
C ASN A 19 -10.93 -4.53 8.61
N VAL A 20 -9.95 -5.30 8.12
CA VAL A 20 -8.92 -4.79 7.19
C VAL A 20 -9.53 -4.36 5.86
N ILE A 21 -10.44 -5.13 5.26
CA ILE A 21 -11.10 -4.73 4.01
C ILE A 21 -11.99 -3.51 4.23
N ALA A 22 -12.85 -3.53 5.24
CA ALA A 22 -13.75 -2.40 5.48
C ALA A 22 -13.00 -1.12 5.86
N SER A 23 -11.86 -1.24 6.55
CA SER A 23 -11.07 -0.09 7.01
C SER A 23 -10.03 0.39 6.01
N THR A 24 -9.53 -0.46 5.13
CA THR A 24 -8.39 -0.11 4.25
C THR A 24 -8.85 0.04 2.81
N ILE A 25 -9.69 -0.88 2.31
CA ILE A 25 -10.12 -0.87 0.91
C ILE A 25 -11.21 0.17 0.68
N ILE A 26 -12.20 0.30 1.57
CA ILE A 26 -13.30 1.27 1.38
C ILE A 26 -12.78 2.72 1.38
N PRO A 27 -11.83 3.13 2.25
CA PRO A 27 -11.25 4.47 2.17
C PRO A 27 -10.25 4.62 1.01
N ALA A 28 -9.37 3.63 0.76
CA ALA A 28 -8.33 3.74 -0.26
C ALA A 28 -8.88 3.68 -1.69
N THR A 29 -9.94 2.91 -1.95
CA THR A 29 -10.49 2.79 -3.30
C THR A 29 -11.35 3.97 -3.72
N GLY A 30 -11.64 4.93 -2.82
CA GLY A 30 -12.34 6.16 -3.19
C GLY A 30 -13.66 5.97 -3.93
N TYR A 31 -14.29 4.78 -3.87
CA TYR A 31 -15.47 4.40 -4.65
C TYR A 31 -16.73 5.23 -4.32
N GLY A 32 -16.60 6.26 -3.48
CA GLY A 32 -17.64 7.24 -3.20
C GLY A 32 -17.57 8.55 -3.99
N MET A 33 -16.44 9.02 -4.54
CA MET A 33 -16.34 10.47 -4.85
C MET A 33 -15.54 10.93 -6.08
N TYR A 34 -15.27 10.10 -7.08
CA TYR A 34 -14.87 10.62 -8.39
C TYR A 34 -15.92 10.28 -9.44
N ALA A 35 -17.04 11.02 -9.41
CA ALA A 35 -17.87 11.20 -10.58
C ALA A 35 -17.17 12.25 -11.47
N PRO A 36 -16.58 11.87 -12.61
CA PRO A 36 -15.89 12.80 -13.47
C PRO A 36 -16.95 13.61 -14.22
N GLY A 37 -17.18 14.87 -13.82
CA GLY A 37 -18.11 15.70 -14.59
C GLY A 37 -18.47 17.10 -14.11
N ILE A 38 -18.13 17.52 -12.89
CA ILE A 38 -18.49 18.88 -12.44
C ILE A 38 -17.26 19.66 -11.99
N VAL A 39 -16.78 20.50 -12.91
CA VAL A 39 -15.84 21.59 -12.69
C VAL A 39 -16.51 22.66 -11.82
N GLN A 40 -16.00 22.88 -10.60
CA GLN A 40 -15.67 24.17 -9.95
C GLN A 40 -15.82 24.10 -8.41
N ASN A 41 -14.66 24.13 -7.74
CA ASN A 41 -14.39 24.70 -6.41
C ASN A 41 -15.46 24.51 -5.30
N PRO A 42 -15.48 23.36 -4.61
CA PRO A 42 -15.96 23.34 -3.24
C PRO A 42 -14.82 23.73 -2.27
N PRO A 43 -15.01 24.69 -1.35
CA PRO A 43 -14.12 24.95 -0.22
C PRO A 43 -14.32 23.90 0.89
N PHE A 44 -14.56 22.64 0.49
CA PHE A 44 -14.75 21.55 1.42
C PHE A 44 -13.46 20.74 1.42
N ARG A 45 -12.47 21.21 2.20
CA ARG A 45 -11.45 20.33 2.77
C ARG A 45 -12.25 19.24 3.47
N ILE A 46 -12.33 18.06 2.86
CA ILE A 46 -12.80 16.86 3.53
C ILE A 46 -11.89 16.78 4.76
N ALA A 47 -12.45 17.06 5.94
CA ALA A 47 -11.69 17.00 7.17
C ALA A 47 -11.05 15.60 7.20
N PRO A 48 -9.72 15.50 7.45
CA PRO A 48 -9.00 14.24 7.40
C PRO A 48 -9.79 13.23 8.22
N VAL A 49 -10.42 12.27 7.54
CA VAL A 49 -11.20 11.22 8.20
C VAL A 49 -10.20 10.49 9.08
N ASP A 50 -10.43 10.58 10.38
CA ASP A 50 -9.49 10.33 11.49
C ASP A 50 -8.48 9.19 11.24
N ASN A 51 -7.28 9.53 10.78
CA ASN A 51 -6.12 8.62 10.76
C ASN A 51 -5.91 7.93 12.13
N GLY A 52 -6.33 8.59 13.21
CA GLY A 52 -6.35 8.04 14.57
C GLY A 52 -7.28 6.83 14.75
N LEU A 53 -8.41 6.75 14.04
CA LEU A 53 -9.33 5.61 14.11
C LEU A 53 -8.73 4.38 13.42
N LEU A 54 -8.09 4.57 12.26
CA LEU A 54 -7.36 3.51 11.56
C LEU A 54 -6.19 2.99 12.41
N LEU A 55 -5.41 3.89 13.01
CA LEU A 55 -4.34 3.51 13.94
C LEU A 55 -4.89 2.71 15.12
N GLY A 56 -6.00 3.13 15.71
CA GLY A 56 -6.65 2.45 16.82
C GLY A 56 -7.08 1.03 16.48
N ILE A 57 -7.69 0.82 15.31
CA ILE A 57 -8.09 -0.51 14.82
C ILE A 57 -6.86 -1.41 14.62
N THR A 58 -5.79 -0.88 14.01
CA THR A 58 -4.57 -1.64 13.76
C THR A 58 -3.86 -2.04 15.05
N VAL A 59 -3.73 -1.11 16.01
CA VAL A 59 -3.19 -1.39 17.35
C VAL A 59 -4.01 -2.45 18.07
N LEU A 60 -5.34 -2.36 18.02
CA LEU A 60 -6.23 -3.37 18.60
C LEU A 60 -6.01 -4.74 17.95
N GLY A 61 -5.88 -4.81 16.62
CA GLY A 61 -5.57 -6.04 15.88
C GLY A 61 -4.25 -6.69 16.32
N ILE A 62 -3.20 -5.89 16.52
CA ILE A 62 -1.89 -6.37 17.01
C ILE A 62 -1.99 -6.90 18.43
N ILE A 63 -2.70 -6.21 19.32
CA ILE A 63 -2.89 -6.64 20.71
C ILE A 63 -3.60 -8.00 20.74
N ILE A 64 -4.68 -8.14 19.97
CA ILE A 64 -5.45 -9.39 19.87
C ILE A 64 -4.59 -10.53 19.31
N ALA A 65 -3.82 -10.27 18.24
CA ALA A 65 -2.94 -11.27 17.64
C ALA A 65 -1.81 -11.69 18.60
N THR A 66 -1.20 -10.73 19.28
CA THR A 66 -0.15 -10.96 20.28
C THR A 66 -0.69 -11.75 21.46
N HIS A 67 -1.85 -11.38 22.00
CA HIS A 67 -2.49 -12.13 23.08
C HIS A 67 -2.78 -13.58 22.67
N THR A 68 -3.30 -13.79 21.46
CA THR A 68 -3.58 -15.12 20.91
C THR A 68 -2.32 -15.97 20.77
N LEU A 69 -1.18 -15.35 20.46
CA LEU A 69 0.13 -16.01 20.40
C LEU A 69 0.68 -16.38 21.77
N VAL A 70 0.49 -15.54 22.77
CA VAL A 70 0.98 -15.79 24.14
C VAL A 70 0.21 -16.94 24.79
N VAL A 71 -1.11 -17.04 24.54
CA VAL A 71 -1.97 -18.01 25.21
C VAL A 71 -1.91 -19.42 24.58
N LYS A 72 -1.53 -19.56 23.31
CA LYS A 72 -1.64 -20.83 22.59
C LYS A 72 -0.36 -21.17 21.83
N SER A 73 -0.05 -22.47 21.71
CA SER A 73 1.20 -22.97 21.13
C SER A 73 1.53 -22.38 19.75
N TRP A 74 2.82 -22.12 19.53
CA TRP A 74 3.35 -21.45 18.35
C TRP A 74 3.20 -22.36 17.12
N THR A 75 2.28 -22.04 16.23
CA THR A 75 2.15 -22.73 14.93
C THR A 75 2.67 -21.82 13.81
N HIS A 76 3.26 -22.42 12.76
CA HIS A 76 3.80 -21.67 11.61
C HIS A 76 2.81 -20.64 11.04
N SER A 77 1.52 -20.96 10.99
CA SER A 77 0.50 -20.02 10.50
C SER A 77 0.34 -18.77 11.38
N ARG A 78 0.56 -18.87 12.70
CA ARG A 78 0.45 -17.70 13.58
C ARG A 78 1.69 -16.82 13.53
N ILE A 79 2.86 -17.41 13.33
CA ILE A 79 4.10 -16.66 13.08
C ILE A 79 3.91 -15.79 11.84
N LEU A 80 3.41 -16.38 10.75
CA LEU A 80 3.22 -15.64 9.50
C LEU A 80 2.17 -14.53 9.63
N LEU A 81 1.06 -14.80 10.33
CA LEU A 81 0.04 -13.79 10.60
C LEU A 81 0.60 -12.62 11.45
N LEU A 82 1.45 -12.91 12.43
CA LEU A 82 2.13 -11.88 13.21
C LEU A 82 3.04 -11.04 12.32
N VAL A 83 3.89 -11.67 11.52
CA VAL A 83 4.80 -10.98 10.59
C VAL A 83 4.00 -10.08 9.67
N CYS A 84 2.91 -10.59 9.08
CA CYS A 84 2.04 -9.81 8.21
C CYS A 84 1.45 -8.58 8.93
N LEU A 85 0.89 -8.77 10.14
CA LEU A 85 0.34 -7.67 10.93
C LEU A 85 1.40 -6.65 11.34
N THR A 86 2.62 -7.09 11.67
CA THR A 86 3.74 -6.21 12.00
C THR A 86 4.17 -5.39 10.78
N VAL A 87 4.29 -6.00 9.60
CA VAL A 87 4.64 -5.25 8.38
C VAL A 87 3.53 -4.25 8.03
N SER A 88 2.25 -4.64 8.11
CA SER A 88 1.13 -3.72 7.89
C SER A 88 1.15 -2.55 8.89
N PHE A 89 1.48 -2.80 10.16
CA PHE A 89 1.59 -1.76 11.16
C PHE A 89 2.75 -0.79 10.88
N VAL A 90 3.92 -1.31 10.51
CA VAL A 90 5.08 -0.49 10.14
C VAL A 90 4.74 0.37 8.91
N ALA A 91 4.09 -0.21 7.89
CA ALA A 91 3.67 0.52 6.70
C ALA A 91 2.70 1.67 7.06
N MET A 92 1.64 1.40 7.85
CA MET A 92 0.71 2.45 8.26
C MET A 92 1.35 3.53 9.14
N THR A 93 2.23 3.13 10.06
CA THR A 93 2.95 4.08 10.92
C THR A 93 3.81 5.02 10.08
N TRP A 94 4.44 4.46 9.05
CA TRP A 94 5.24 5.24 8.12
C TRP A 94 4.37 6.23 7.32
N THR A 95 3.18 5.85 6.85
CA THR A 95 2.27 6.76 6.14
C THR A 95 1.89 7.96 6.99
N ILE A 96 1.50 7.74 8.25
CA ILE A 96 1.17 8.83 9.18
C ILE A 96 2.38 9.74 9.41
N PHE A 97 3.57 9.14 9.56
CA PHE A 97 4.79 9.91 9.74
C PHE A 97 5.13 10.75 8.51
N ALA A 98 4.92 10.22 7.30
CA ALA A 98 5.17 10.93 6.04
C ALA A 98 4.22 12.12 5.88
N ASP A 99 2.92 11.95 6.15
CA ASP A 99 1.91 13.03 6.08
C ASP A 99 2.22 14.18 7.05
N GLU A 100 2.57 13.83 8.29
CA GLU A 100 2.92 14.80 9.32
C GLU A 100 4.26 15.49 9.00
N ALA A 101 5.27 14.74 8.55
CA ALA A 101 6.56 15.30 8.15
C ALA A 101 6.40 16.25 6.96
N PHE A 102 5.57 15.90 5.98
CA PHE A 102 5.27 16.76 4.84
C PHE A 102 4.63 18.08 5.29
N SER A 103 3.65 18.00 6.17
CA SER A 103 2.99 19.19 6.75
C SER A 103 3.98 20.09 7.50
N LEU A 104 4.88 19.50 8.29
CA LEU A 104 5.92 20.23 9.02
C LEU A 104 7.01 20.83 8.13
N ILE A 105 7.28 20.24 6.96
CA ILE A 105 8.26 20.78 6.00
C ILE A 105 7.66 21.93 5.17
N GLN A 106 6.35 21.90 4.88
CA GLN A 106 5.69 22.96 4.13
C GLN A 106 5.42 24.23 4.96
N GLU A 107 5.10 24.09 6.25
CA GLU A 107 4.76 25.24 7.11
C GLU A 107 5.85 26.34 7.15
N PRO A 108 7.15 26.02 7.29
CA PRO A 108 8.23 27.00 7.30
C PRO A 108 8.46 27.70 5.95
N LEU A 109 8.16 27.03 4.82
CA LEU A 109 8.34 27.60 3.48
C LEU A 109 7.40 28.80 3.27
N ILE A 110 6.17 28.72 3.76
CA ILE A 110 5.17 29.79 3.67
C ILE A 110 5.56 31.00 4.54
N PHE A 111 6.17 30.77 5.70
CA PHE A 111 6.54 31.85 6.63
C PHE A 111 7.86 32.56 6.26
N VAL A 112 8.78 31.91 5.55
CA VAL A 112 10.07 32.50 5.15
C VAL A 112 9.93 33.43 3.92
N GLU A 113 8.87 33.29 3.14
CA GLU A 113 8.61 34.04 1.89
C GLU A 113 8.30 35.54 2.07
N VAL A 114 8.14 36.04 3.30
CA VAL A 114 7.73 37.43 3.56
C VAL A 114 8.92 38.41 3.72
N LYS A 115 10.12 38.10 3.21
CA LYS A 115 11.23 39.08 3.09
C LYS A 115 11.43 39.50 1.62
N PRO A 116 10.90 40.65 1.19
CA PRO A 116 10.74 40.99 -0.23
C PRO A 116 11.99 41.49 -0.99
N GLU A 117 13.22 41.29 -0.51
CA GLU A 117 14.36 42.08 -1.04
C GLU A 117 15.28 41.42 -2.07
N VAL A 118 15.12 40.12 -2.40
CA VAL A 118 15.99 39.49 -3.42
C VAL A 118 15.16 38.75 -4.47
N GLN A 119 14.86 39.48 -5.55
CA GLN A 119 14.23 38.99 -6.78
C GLN A 119 15.14 37.95 -7.44
N GLY A 120 14.95 36.67 -7.08
CA GLY A 120 15.80 35.54 -7.49
C GLY A 120 15.99 34.49 -6.38
N GLY A 121 15.84 34.88 -5.11
CA GLY A 121 15.86 33.93 -3.99
C GLY A 121 14.65 32.99 -3.99
N LEU A 122 13.50 33.49 -4.44
CA LEU A 122 12.26 32.72 -4.45
C LEU A 122 12.29 31.54 -5.42
N GLU A 123 12.78 31.75 -6.65
CA GLU A 123 12.87 30.70 -7.67
C GLU A 123 13.88 29.62 -7.26
N ALA A 124 15.03 30.03 -6.71
CA ALA A 124 16.01 29.09 -6.15
C ALA A 124 15.44 28.30 -4.96
N GLN A 125 14.65 28.94 -4.09
CA GLN A 125 14.03 28.28 -2.94
C GLN A 125 12.90 27.33 -3.36
N ALA A 126 12.12 27.68 -4.38
CA ALA A 126 11.12 26.80 -4.98
C ALA A 126 11.78 25.55 -5.58
N GLN A 127 12.88 25.69 -6.32
CA GLN A 127 13.63 24.54 -6.86
C GLN A 127 14.23 23.66 -5.76
N ILE A 128 14.73 24.25 -4.67
CA ILE A 128 15.24 23.48 -3.52
C ILE A 128 14.10 22.75 -2.78
N ALA A 129 12.93 23.37 -2.68
CA ALA A 129 11.76 22.75 -2.07
C ALA A 129 11.26 21.56 -2.91
N ASP A 130 11.13 21.76 -4.22
CA ASP A 130 10.74 20.75 -5.20
C ASP A 130 11.69 19.54 -5.18
N GLN A 131 13.01 19.79 -5.16
CA GLN A 131 14.00 18.72 -5.07
C GLN A 131 13.91 17.92 -3.75
N LYS A 132 13.40 18.53 -2.68
CA LYS A 132 13.22 17.87 -1.37
C LYS A 132 11.91 17.10 -1.26
N THR A 133 10.90 17.41 -2.06
CA THR A 133 9.61 16.71 -2.07
C THR A 133 9.64 15.47 -2.97
N LEU A 134 10.49 15.44 -4.00
CA LEU A 134 10.65 14.28 -4.90
C LEU A 134 10.76 12.90 -4.21
N PRO A 135 11.55 12.72 -3.13
CA PRO A 135 11.62 11.43 -2.44
C PRO A 135 10.32 11.06 -1.71
N LEU A 136 9.56 12.05 -1.26
CA LEU A 136 8.27 11.85 -0.59
C LEU A 136 7.21 11.42 -1.60
N ASP A 137 7.17 12.06 -2.76
CA ASP A 137 6.22 11.73 -3.84
C ASP A 137 6.46 10.29 -4.34
N TYR A 138 7.72 9.87 -4.50
CA TYR A 138 8.06 8.49 -4.84
C TYR A 138 7.60 7.49 -3.78
N LEU A 139 7.61 7.87 -2.49
CA LEU A 139 7.19 6.98 -1.42
C LEU A 139 5.66 6.85 -1.32
N GLU A 140 4.91 7.84 -1.81
CA GLU A 140 3.45 7.88 -1.72
C GLU A 140 2.79 6.67 -2.40
N GLY A 141 3.21 6.32 -3.61
CA GLY A 141 2.68 5.15 -4.34
C GLY A 141 2.90 3.83 -3.59
N TRP A 142 4.06 3.67 -2.94
CA TRP A 142 4.39 2.47 -2.18
C TRP A 142 3.54 2.32 -0.90
N PHE A 143 2.98 3.41 -0.37
CA PHE A 143 2.15 3.37 0.83
C PHE A 143 0.84 2.62 0.62
N PHE A 144 0.26 2.69 -0.57
CA PHE A 144 -0.98 1.97 -0.88
C PHE A 144 -0.70 0.55 -1.35
N THR A 145 0.40 0.37 -2.09
CA THR A 145 0.72 -0.92 -2.69
C THR A 145 1.19 -1.96 -1.69
N VAL A 146 2.03 -1.60 -0.72
CA VAL A 146 2.52 -2.58 0.27
C VAL A 146 1.37 -3.18 1.11
N PRO A 147 0.43 -2.40 1.67
CA PRO A 147 -0.75 -2.93 2.35
C PRO A 147 -1.68 -3.74 1.42
N ALA A 148 -1.88 -3.30 0.17
CA ALA A 148 -2.67 -4.05 -0.80
C ALA A 148 -2.08 -5.44 -1.07
N LEU A 149 -0.77 -5.53 -1.32
CA LEU A 149 -0.04 -6.79 -1.50
C LEU A 149 -0.15 -7.71 -0.28
N LEU A 150 -0.05 -7.16 0.93
CA LEU A 150 -0.22 -7.93 2.17
C LEU A 150 -1.65 -8.44 2.34
N SER A 151 -2.65 -7.63 1.98
CA SER A 151 -4.05 -8.06 1.98
C SER A 151 -4.28 -9.24 1.05
N ASP A 152 -3.80 -9.14 -0.19
CA ASP A 152 -3.91 -10.21 -1.18
C ASP A 152 -3.14 -11.47 -0.76
N PHE A 153 -1.98 -11.29 -0.12
CA PHE A 153 -1.22 -12.37 0.49
C PHE A 153 -2.05 -13.12 1.54
N ILE A 154 -2.75 -12.42 2.43
CA ILE A 154 -3.60 -13.03 3.45
C ILE A 154 -4.74 -13.83 2.81
N VAL A 155 -5.37 -13.30 1.75
CA VAL A 155 -6.46 -13.97 1.05
C VAL A 155 -5.98 -15.26 0.39
N VAL A 156 -4.89 -15.19 -0.35
CA VAL A 156 -4.31 -16.36 -1.02
C VAL A 156 -3.83 -17.40 -0.01
N TRP A 157 -3.19 -16.95 1.08
CA TRP A 157 -2.80 -17.84 2.17
C TRP A 157 -3.98 -18.64 2.71
N ARG A 158 -5.14 -18.01 2.91
CA ARG A 158 -6.35 -18.71 3.38
C ARG A 158 -6.89 -19.69 2.37
N ALA A 159 -6.96 -19.29 1.11
CA ALA A 159 -7.38 -20.19 0.05
C ALA A 159 -6.46 -21.42 0.02
N CYS A 160 -5.15 -21.24 0.21
CA CYS A 160 -4.19 -22.34 0.29
C CYS A 160 -4.42 -23.27 1.49
N ILE A 161 -4.87 -22.76 2.64
CA ILE A 161 -5.24 -23.58 3.80
C ILE A 161 -6.55 -24.35 3.55
N LEU A 162 -7.53 -23.76 2.88
CA LEU A 162 -8.80 -24.42 2.57
C LEU A 162 -8.63 -25.54 1.53
N PHE A 163 -7.76 -25.34 0.54
CA PHE A 163 -7.53 -26.29 -0.55
C PHE A 163 -6.28 -27.16 -0.34
N GLN A 164 -5.96 -27.54 0.91
CA GLN A 164 -4.76 -28.33 1.21
C GLN A 164 -4.66 -29.66 0.45
N GLN A 165 -5.79 -30.25 0.09
CA GLN A 165 -5.85 -31.59 -0.48
C GLN A 165 -5.59 -31.61 -2.00
N GLU A 166 -5.80 -30.49 -2.69
CA GLU A 166 -5.68 -30.42 -4.16
C GLU A 166 -4.45 -29.61 -4.59
N ARG A 167 -3.39 -30.33 -4.99
CA ARG A 167 -2.09 -29.75 -5.40
C ARG A 167 -2.22 -28.72 -6.53
N ARG A 168 -3.17 -28.90 -7.45
CA ARG A 168 -3.36 -28.03 -8.63
C ARG A 168 -3.85 -26.63 -8.24
N TRP A 169 -4.82 -26.54 -7.33
CA TRP A 169 -5.33 -25.25 -6.86
C TRP A 169 -4.28 -24.45 -6.12
N LYS A 170 -3.42 -25.11 -5.33
CA LYS A 170 -2.33 -24.43 -4.65
C LYS A 170 -1.36 -23.76 -5.63
N ILE A 171 -1.02 -24.44 -6.72
CA ILE A 171 -0.15 -23.88 -7.77
C ILE A 171 -0.85 -22.70 -8.46
N ALA A 172 -2.11 -22.86 -8.86
CA ALA A 172 -2.88 -21.80 -9.50
C ALA A 172 -3.02 -20.54 -8.62
N LEU A 173 -3.33 -20.71 -7.33
CA LEU A 173 -3.41 -19.62 -6.36
C LEU A 173 -2.08 -18.92 -6.16
N THR A 174 -0.97 -19.67 -6.11
CA THR A 174 0.37 -19.10 -5.99
C THR A 174 0.75 -18.29 -7.22
N LEU A 175 0.42 -18.78 -8.43
CA LEU A 175 0.65 -18.04 -9.68
C LEU A 175 -0.18 -16.76 -9.77
N LEU A 176 -1.46 -16.84 -9.41
CA LEU A 176 -2.35 -15.67 -9.39
C LEU A 176 -1.81 -14.59 -8.46
N MET A 177 -1.27 -14.99 -7.31
CA MET A 177 -0.67 -14.10 -6.33
C MET A 177 0.60 -13.42 -6.85
N ILE A 178 1.49 -14.18 -7.49
CA ILE A 178 2.71 -13.64 -8.10
C ILE A 178 2.34 -12.63 -9.20
N MET A 179 1.34 -12.97 -10.03
CA MET A 179 0.87 -12.08 -11.09
C MET A 179 0.25 -10.80 -10.53
N ASN A 180 -0.63 -10.91 -9.53
CA ASN A 180 -1.24 -9.75 -8.87
C ASN A 180 -0.18 -8.86 -8.19
N ALA A 181 0.83 -9.48 -7.56
CA ALA A 181 1.94 -8.75 -7.00
C ALA A 181 2.77 -8.03 -8.07
N GLY A 182 3.03 -8.71 -9.19
CA GLY A 182 3.73 -8.13 -10.34
C GLY A 182 2.97 -6.94 -10.95
N VAL A 183 1.64 -7.04 -11.07
CA VAL A 183 0.79 -5.95 -11.58
C VAL A 183 0.86 -4.74 -10.65
N ASN A 184 0.64 -4.90 -9.34
CA ASN A 184 0.68 -3.77 -8.40
C ASN A 184 2.08 -3.14 -8.31
N ILE A 185 3.15 -3.92 -8.40
CA ILE A 185 4.52 -3.39 -8.44
C ILE A 185 4.78 -2.65 -9.76
N ALA A 186 4.32 -3.20 -10.89
CA ALA A 186 4.46 -2.55 -12.18
C ALA A 186 3.69 -1.24 -12.25
N ASP A 187 2.50 -1.18 -11.66
CA ASP A 187 1.68 0.03 -11.54
C ASP A 187 2.43 1.13 -10.77
N CYS A 188 2.96 0.82 -9.58
CA CYS A 188 3.80 1.78 -8.84
C CYS A 188 5.02 2.25 -9.61
N ILE A 189 5.73 1.33 -10.27
CA ILE A 189 6.91 1.70 -11.05
C ILE A 189 6.50 2.57 -12.24
N LEU A 190 5.36 2.29 -12.87
CA LEU A 190 4.86 3.10 -13.99
C LEU A 190 4.44 4.49 -13.53
N ASP A 191 3.76 4.62 -12.38
CA ASP A 191 3.43 5.92 -11.78
C ASP A 191 4.71 6.72 -11.47
N ASP A 192 5.70 6.07 -10.85
CA ASP A 192 7.00 6.67 -10.54
C ASP A 192 7.76 7.13 -11.81
N ILE A 193 7.60 6.39 -12.91
CA ILE A 193 8.21 6.73 -14.20
C ILE A 193 7.38 7.79 -14.93
N GLU A 194 6.05 7.80 -14.86
CA GLU A 194 5.19 8.82 -15.50
C GLU A 194 5.49 10.21 -14.94
N ILE A 195 5.66 10.31 -13.62
CA ILE A 195 6.15 11.53 -12.94
C ILE A 195 7.49 11.98 -13.53
N LYS A 196 8.41 11.04 -13.81
CA LYS A 196 9.72 11.35 -14.42
C LYS A 196 9.71 11.56 -15.94
N VAL A 197 8.76 10.98 -16.67
CA VAL A 197 8.69 10.98 -18.13
C VAL A 197 8.02 12.24 -18.67
N ILE A 198 7.13 12.85 -17.89
CA ILE A 198 6.72 14.25 -18.12
C ILE A 198 7.95 15.18 -18.05
N GLU A 199 8.99 14.80 -17.33
CA GLU A 199 10.23 15.57 -17.16
C GLU A 199 11.39 15.14 -18.10
N SER A 200 11.45 13.88 -18.55
CA SER A 200 12.61 13.37 -19.29
C SER A 200 12.37 12.08 -20.13
N ASN A 201 11.78 12.22 -21.33
CA ASN A 201 11.92 11.31 -22.48
C ASN A 201 11.44 9.82 -22.34
N PHE A 202 10.32 9.53 -23.00
CA PHE A 202 9.58 8.26 -23.15
C PHE A 202 10.32 6.97 -23.59
N SER A 203 11.61 6.98 -23.93
CA SER A 203 12.22 5.83 -24.66
C SER A 203 12.50 4.59 -23.79
N THR A 204 12.70 4.75 -22.48
CA THR A 204 13.19 3.66 -21.62
C THR A 204 12.11 2.65 -21.21
N ILE A 205 10.83 3.06 -21.13
CA ILE A 205 9.71 2.17 -20.76
C ILE A 205 9.46 1.12 -21.85
N LEU A 206 9.47 1.53 -23.12
CA LEU A 206 9.17 0.64 -24.25
C LEU A 206 10.23 -0.45 -24.40
N ASP A 207 11.49 -0.15 -24.09
CA ASP A 207 12.57 -1.13 -24.09
C ASP A 207 12.38 -2.18 -22.98
N LEU A 208 11.92 -1.76 -21.79
CA LEU A 208 11.69 -2.67 -20.68
C LEU A 208 10.47 -3.59 -20.92
N LEU A 209 9.41 -3.04 -21.52
CA LEU A 209 8.24 -3.83 -21.94
C LEU A 209 8.59 -4.83 -23.04
N SER A 210 9.45 -4.44 -23.99
CA SER A 210 9.98 -5.31 -25.05
C SER A 210 10.73 -6.53 -24.47
N ILE A 211 11.57 -6.31 -23.46
CA ILE A 211 12.34 -7.37 -22.80
C ILE A 211 11.41 -8.36 -22.08
N VAL A 212 10.43 -7.86 -21.31
CA VAL A 212 9.49 -8.73 -20.58
C VAL A 212 8.62 -9.54 -21.55
N THR A 213 8.18 -8.91 -22.64
CA THR A 213 7.36 -9.58 -23.66
C THR A 213 8.17 -10.66 -24.39
N SER A 214 9.44 -10.39 -24.73
CA SER A 214 10.34 -11.37 -25.33
C SER A 214 10.64 -12.55 -24.40
N LEU A 215 10.77 -12.30 -23.10
CA LEU A 215 11.01 -13.35 -22.10
C LEU A 215 9.78 -14.26 -21.95
N GLY A 216 8.59 -13.66 -21.98
CA GLY A 216 7.32 -14.39 -21.94
C GLY A 216 7.15 -15.32 -23.13
N VAL A 217 7.40 -14.84 -24.35
CA VAL A 217 7.28 -15.66 -25.57
C VAL A 217 8.24 -16.85 -25.55
N ASN A 218 9.49 -16.64 -25.13
CA ASN A 218 10.50 -17.72 -25.08
C ASN A 218 10.20 -18.78 -24.00
N LEU A 219 9.42 -18.47 -22.95
CA LEU A 219 9.10 -19.42 -21.89
C LEU A 219 7.97 -20.39 -22.26
N PHE A 220 7.20 -20.10 -23.31
CA PHE A 220 6.07 -20.91 -23.78
C PHE A 220 6.39 -21.77 -25.00
N GLU A 221 7.62 -21.69 -25.54
CA GLU A 221 8.05 -22.41 -26.74
C GLU A 221 8.77 -23.76 -26.44
N ASP A 222 8.93 -24.11 -25.15
CA ASP A 222 9.44 -25.41 -24.65
C ASP A 222 8.35 -26.21 -23.91
#